data_AF-A0A3D6CGG6-F1
#
_entry.id   AF-A0A3D6CGG6-F1
#
_cell.length_a   1.000
_cell.length_b   1.000
_cell.length_c   1.000
_cell.angle_alpha   90.00
_cell.angle_beta   90.00
_cell.angle_gamma   90.00
#
_symmetry.space_group_name_H-M   'P 1'
#
loop_
_entity.id
_entity.type
_entity.pdbx_description
1 polymer ?
#
loop_
_entity_poly.entity_id
_entity_poly.type
_entity_poly.pdbx_seq_one_letter_code
_entity_poly.pdbx_strand_id
1 'polypeptide(L)' 'DSGHFEILGMSGTVSENGSHIHITVADSTGKTIGGHLLDGNIIYTTAEVIIQEDTSLIFKREFDGTTEWKELMIERAGS' A
#
# COMPACT_ATOMS: atom_id res chain seq x y z
N ASP A 1 -3.93 18.27 -6.65
CA ASP A 1 -2.80 19.19 -6.42
C ASP A 1 -1.61 18.80 -7.28
N SER A 2 -0.91 19.78 -7.84
CA SER A 2 0.32 19.58 -8.62
C SER A 2 1.50 20.16 -7.83
N GLY A 3 2.61 19.44 -7.76
CA GLY A 3 3.79 19.87 -7.02
C GLY A 3 4.67 18.70 -6.59
N HIS A 4 5.74 19.03 -5.88
CA HIS A 4 6.60 18.05 -5.22
C HIS A 4 6.10 17.79 -3.81
N PHE A 5 6.14 16.53 -3.40
CA PHE A 5 5.67 16.08 -2.11
C PHE A 5 6.74 15.21 -1.44
N GLU A 6 6.82 15.31 -0.12
CA GLU A 6 7.66 14.43 0.71
C GLU A 6 6.84 13.23 1.18
N ILE A 7 7.37 12.02 1.00
CA ILE A 7 6.75 10.79 1.54
C ILE A 7 7.04 10.75 3.03
N LEU A 8 5.99 10.88 3.85
CA LEU A 8 6.12 10.85 5.31
C LEU A 8 5.89 9.47 5.89
N GLY A 9 5.12 8.63 5.20
CA GLY A 9 4.85 7.27 5.62
C GLY A 9 4.10 6.47 4.57
N MET A 10 4.41 5.18 4.50
CA MET A 10 3.70 4.19 3.71
C MET A 10 3.45 2.96 4.56
N SER A 11 2.24 2.43 4.52
CA SER A 11 1.85 1.24 5.29
C SER A 11 0.86 0.42 4.49
N GLY A 12 1.04 -0.89 4.46
CA GLY A 12 0.18 -1.76 3.69
C GLY A 12 0.65 -3.19 3.61
N THR A 13 -0.16 -4.01 2.96
CA THR A 13 0.21 -5.36 2.54
C THR A 13 0.58 -5.37 1.06
N VAL A 14 1.62 -6.12 0.71
CA VAL A 14 2.06 -6.36 -0.66
C VAL A 14 1.96 -7.86 -0.92
N SER A 15 1.38 -8.22 -2.06
CA SER A 15 1.21 -9.61 -2.48
C SER A 15 1.05 -9.68 -3.99
N GLU A 16 1.42 -10.82 -4.57
CA GLU A 16 1.12 -11.17 -5.97
C GLU A 16 -0.39 -11.18 -6.25
N ASN A 17 -1.22 -11.44 -5.23
CA ASN A 17 -2.68 -11.46 -5.35
C ASN A 17 -3.34 -10.09 -5.11
N GLY A 18 -2.54 -9.02 -5.01
CA GLY A 18 -3.01 -7.65 -4.83
C GLY A 18 -2.39 -6.98 -3.59
N SER A 19 -2.10 -5.69 -3.73
CA SER A 19 -1.53 -4.86 -2.67
C SER A 19 -2.58 -3.88 -2.14
N HIS A 20 -2.45 -3.49 -0.88
CA HIS A 20 -3.27 -2.43 -0.27
C HIS A 20 -2.36 -1.57 0.57
N ILE A 21 -2.00 -0.43 0.00
CA ILE A 21 -1.03 0.49 0.57
C ILE A 21 -1.74 1.81 0.80
N HIS A 22 -1.55 2.36 2.00
CA HIS A 22 -1.89 3.74 2.31
C HIS A 22 -0.60 4.56 2.40
N ILE A 23 -0.69 5.82 1.96
CA ILE A 23 0.42 6.76 1.95
C ILE A 23 0.02 8.05 2.66
N THR A 24 0.98 8.70 3.29
CA THR A 24 0.87 10.10 3.74
C THR A 24 2.01 10.89 3.13
N VAL A 25 1.67 12.04 2.56
CA VAL A 25 2.62 12.97 1.94
C VAL A 25 2.42 14.39 2.46
N ALA A 26 3.48 15.21 2.40
CA ALA A 26 3.39 16.64 2.71
C ALA A 26 3.82 17.50 1.52
N ASP A 27 3.13 18.62 1.32
CA ASP A 27 3.56 19.66 0.38
C ASP A 27 4.66 20.56 0.97
N SER A 28 5.14 21.53 0.18
CA SER A 28 6.20 22.46 0.59
C SER A 28 5.85 23.36 1.78
N THR A 29 4.59 23.41 2.20
CA THR A 29 4.15 24.16 3.39
C THR A 29 4.08 23.29 4.64
N GLY A 30 4.33 21.98 4.50
CA GLY A 30 4.16 20.99 5.55
C GLY A 30 2.71 20.53 5.72
N LYS A 31 1.78 20.95 4.85
CA LYS A 31 0.40 20.45 4.88
C LYS A 31 0.40 19.00 4.42
N THR A 32 -0.19 18.13 5.24
CA THR A 32 -0.25 16.69 5.00
C THR A 32 -1.54 16.27 4.33
N ILE A 33 -1.45 15.38 3.36
CA ILE A 33 -2.57 14.64 2.78
C ILE A 33 -2.25 13.14 2.81
N GLY A 34 -3.26 12.29 2.91
CA GLY A 34 -3.07 10.85 2.95
C GLY A 34 -4.33 10.07 2.61
N GLY A 35 -4.15 8.79 2.28
CA GLY A 35 -5.23 7.91 1.87
C GLY A 35 -4.72 6.65 1.18
N HIS A 36 -5.61 6.01 0.42
CA HIS A 36 -5.29 4.84 -0.39
C HIS A 36 -4.37 5.23 -1.55
N LEU A 37 -3.25 4.52 -1.69
CA LEU A 37 -2.31 4.73 -2.79
C LEU A 37 -2.91 4.16 -4.08
N LEU A 38 -3.06 5.03 -5.07
CA LEU A 38 -3.54 4.67 -6.41
C LEU A 38 -2.39 4.73 -7.43
N ASP A 39 -2.69 4.37 -8.67
CA ASP A 39 -1.76 4.59 -9.78
C ASP A 39 -1.47 6.09 -10.00
N GLY A 40 -0.33 6.40 -10.61
CA GLY A 40 0.05 7.77 -10.98
C GLY A 40 0.87 8.52 -9.92
N ASN A 41 1.32 7.85 -8.85
CA ASN A 41 2.26 8.39 -7.88
C ASN A 41 3.71 8.25 -8.40
N ILE A 42 4.19 9.27 -9.13
CA ILE A 42 5.50 9.26 -9.78
C ILE A 42 6.57 9.79 -8.81
N ILE A 43 7.62 9.01 -8.60
CA ILE A 43 8.77 9.43 -7.78
C ILE A 43 9.54 10.53 -8.48
N TYR A 44 9.82 11.63 -7.75
CA TYR A 44 10.56 12.76 -8.29
C TYR A 44 12.09 12.56 -8.18
N THR A 45 12.60 12.39 -6.95
CA THR A 45 14.04 12.22 -6.70
C THR A 45 14.37 10.78 -6.32
N THR A 46 13.80 10.29 -5.22
CA THR A 46 13.99 8.93 -4.71
C THR A 46 12.78 8.50 -3.88
N ALA A 47 12.62 7.18 -3.74
CA ALA A 47 11.79 6.56 -2.73
C ALA A 47 12.57 5.40 -2.13
N GLU A 48 12.92 5.52 -0.86
CA GLU A 48 13.58 4.46 -0.12
C GLU A 48 12.51 3.60 0.55
N VAL A 49 12.37 2.37 0.08
CA VAL A 49 11.28 1.47 0.49
C VAL A 49 11.85 0.18 1.04
N ILE A 50 11.37 -0.22 2.22
CA ILE A 50 11.69 -1.51 2.85
C ILE A 50 10.44 -2.37 2.78
N ILE A 51 10.59 -3.60 2.29
CA ILE A 51 9.53 -4.60 2.24
C ILE A 51 9.96 -5.78 3.10
N GLN A 52 9.07 -6.25 3.97
CA GLN A 52 9.25 -7.48 4.72
C GLN A 52 8.39 -8.58 4.09
N GLU A 53 8.99 -9.76 3.91
CA GLU A 53 8.34 -10.94 3.35
C GLU A 53 8.23 -12.04 4.42
N ASP A 54 7.12 -12.79 4.39
CA ASP A 54 6.95 -14.06 5.10
C ASP A 54 6.51 -15.14 4.11
N THR A 55 7.46 -15.97 3.68
CA THR A 55 7.22 -17.03 2.69
C THR A 55 6.37 -18.20 3.23
N SER A 56 6.02 -18.20 4.52
CA SER A 56 5.11 -19.18 5.11
C SER A 56 3.64 -18.80 4.96
N LEU A 57 3.36 -17.58 4.48
CA LEU A 57 2.02 -17.04 4.34
C LEU A 57 1.72 -16.70 2.87
N ILE A 58 0.49 -16.94 2.45
CA ILE A 58 -0.05 -16.48 1.17
C ILE A 58 -1.14 -15.46 1.47
N PHE A 59 -0.93 -14.23 1.05
CA PHE A 59 -1.94 -13.17 1.16
C PHE A 59 -2.78 -13.15 -0.10
N LYS A 60 -4.09 -13.39 0.03
CA LYS A 60 -5.08 -13.37 -1.04
C LYS A 60 -6.06 -12.22 -0.85
N ARG A 61 -6.83 -11.97 -1.91
CA ARG A 61 -7.91 -10.99 -1.96
C ARG A 61 -9.18 -11.67 -2.46
N GLU A 62 -10.15 -11.89 -1.57
CA GLU A 62 -11.36 -12.65 -1.87
C GLU A 62 -12.61 -11.94 -1.35
N PHE A 63 -13.77 -12.23 -1.95
CA PHE A 63 -15.05 -11.78 -1.43
C PHE A 63 -15.46 -12.68 -0.28
N ASP A 64 -15.53 -12.14 0.92
CA ASP A 64 -15.94 -12.87 2.13
C ASP A 64 -17.42 -12.63 2.51
N GLY A 65 -18.11 -11.77 1.75
CA GLY A 65 -19.51 -11.39 1.97
C GLY A 65 -19.72 -10.34 3.06
N THR A 66 -18.67 -9.78 3.65
CA THR A 66 -18.75 -8.72 4.66
C THR A 66 -18.75 -7.32 4.04
N THR A 67 -18.10 -7.17 2.89
CA THR A 67 -18.06 -5.93 2.11
C THR A 67 -18.29 -6.22 0.61
N GLU A 68 -18.42 -5.14 -0.18
CA GLU A 68 -18.44 -5.23 -1.65
C GLU A 68 -17.04 -5.34 -2.27
N TRP A 69 -15.99 -5.42 -1.44
CA TRP A 69 -14.60 -5.44 -1.86
C TRP A 69 -13.97 -6.81 -1.61
N LYS A 70 -12.82 -7.03 -2.24
CA LYS A 70 -12.01 -8.20 -1.95
C LYS A 70 -11.14 -7.94 -0.72
N GLU A 71 -11.48 -8.61 0.36
CA GLU A 71 -10.79 -8.47 1.65
C GLU A 71 -9.57 -9.36 1.75
N LEU A 72 -8.68 -9.05 2.70
CA LEU A 72 -7.46 -9.81 2.95
C LEU A 72 -7.79 -11.18 3.53
N MET A 73 -7.38 -12.23 2.82
CA MET A 73 -7.40 -13.61 3.31
C MET A 73 -5.96 -14.11 3.46
N ILE A 74 -5.67 -14.81 4.55
CA ILE A 74 -4.32 -15.30 4.85
C ILE A 74 -4.34 -16.82 4.93
N GLU A 75 -3.51 -17.47 4.12
CA GLU A 75 -3.32 -18.92 4.12
C GLU A 75 -1.87 -19.28 4.47
N ARG A 76 -1.65 -20.54 4.84
CA ARG A 76 -0.30 -21.09 5.01
C ARG A 76 0.19 -21.63 3.67
N ALA A 77 1.43 -21.31 3.31
CA ALA A 77 2.05 -21.90 2.14
C ALA A 77 2.23 -23.42 2.33
N GLY A 78 1.77 -24.22 1.37
CA GLY A 78 1.96 -25.68 1.35
C GLY A 78 0.96 -26.51 2.16
N SER A 79 -0.14 -25.92 2.64
CA SER A 79 -1.29 -26.66 3.21
C SER A 79 -2.17 -27.28 2.13
#